data_AF-A0A919M7D1-F1
#
_entry.id   AF-A0A919M7D1-F1
#
_cell.length_a   1.000
_cell.length_b   1.000
_cell.length_c   1.000
_cell.angle_alpha   90.00
_cell.angle_beta   90.00
_cell.angle_gamma   90.00
#
_symmetry.space_group_name_H-M   'P 1'
#
loop_
_entity.id
_entity.type
_entity.pdbx_description
1 polymer ?
#
loop_
_entity_poly.entity_id
_entity_poly.type
_entity_poly.pdbx_seq_one_letter_code
_entity_poly.pdbx_strand_id
1 'polypeptide(L)'
;MQAMANQLEAINNATNLEGKKEALLKHLDFLCETDQCKGILGQLINEVVEVRTNGNELIVFIPWEYTENDDEKQYARIVFGEPFTKTFHSGVPESFRHVFSRHNGVAYSFVFDWNEEVEYYTWRFFGVSEEGKIDSNGHWESEAIEEGGNEEVMEFLEERGKSAADVQCVGIFDESQNWYLLHPMKRNARGENAIVQFDHGDCDMESNAPFSNGLGGVVIRELAYWIRNINEG
;
A
#
# COMPACT_ATOMS: atom_id res chain seq x y z
N MET A 1 -11.93 16.84 6.24
CA MET A 1 -11.11 17.73 5.37
C MET A 1 -10.28 18.72 6.18
N GLN A 2 -10.85 19.59 7.02
CA GLN A 2 -10.05 20.57 7.81
C GLN A 2 -8.92 19.92 8.64
N ALA A 3 -9.18 18.78 9.30
CA ALA A 3 -8.20 18.11 10.14
C ALA A 3 -6.99 17.53 9.37
N MET A 4 -7.16 17.16 8.10
CA MET A 4 -6.05 16.60 7.30
C MET A 4 -5.21 17.71 6.66
N ALA A 5 -5.85 18.76 6.13
CA ALA A 5 -5.15 19.95 5.65
C ALA A 5 -4.26 20.53 6.76
N ASN A 6 -4.77 20.60 8.00
CA ASN A 6 -4.01 21.04 9.16
C ASN A 6 -2.79 20.16 9.50
N GLN A 7 -2.77 18.87 9.09
CA GLN A 7 -1.67 17.95 9.40
C GLN A 7 -0.57 17.97 8.35
N LEU A 8 -0.88 18.05 7.05
CA LEU A 8 0.13 18.27 6.01
C LEU A 8 0.76 19.66 6.17
N GLU A 9 -0.02 20.67 6.58
CA GLU A 9 0.51 21.97 6.99
C GLU A 9 1.51 21.86 8.15
N ALA A 10 1.27 20.99 9.13
CA ALA A 10 2.22 20.78 10.24
C ALA A 10 3.56 20.21 9.76
N ILE A 11 3.55 19.30 8.78
CA ILE A 11 4.77 18.79 8.13
C ILE A 11 5.49 19.92 7.39
N ASN A 12 4.76 20.74 6.64
CA ASN A 12 5.34 21.85 5.87
C ASN A 12 5.87 22.99 6.74
N ASN A 13 5.26 23.22 7.91
CA ASN A 13 5.68 24.25 8.86
C ASN A 13 6.87 23.82 9.73
N ALA A 14 7.25 22.54 9.73
CA ALA A 14 8.42 22.07 10.46
C ALA A 14 9.71 22.60 9.80
N THR A 15 10.58 23.22 10.60
CA THR A 15 11.78 23.91 10.10
C THR A 15 13.00 23.02 9.95
N ASN A 16 12.92 21.76 10.41
CA ASN A 16 13.99 20.78 10.33
C ASN A 16 13.42 19.35 10.20
N LEU A 17 14.30 18.38 9.88
CA LEU A 17 13.91 17.00 9.62
C LEU A 17 13.28 16.31 10.85
N GLU A 18 13.80 16.53 12.06
CA GLU A 18 13.25 15.91 13.27
C GLU A 18 11.81 16.39 13.54
N GLY A 19 11.54 17.68 13.37
CA GLY A 19 10.17 18.20 13.43
C GLY A 19 9.26 17.63 12.34
N LYS A 20 9.79 17.43 11.12
CA LYS A 20 9.06 16.76 10.04
C LYS A 20 8.76 15.30 10.39
N LYS A 21 9.71 14.55 10.96
CA LYS A 21 9.53 13.17 11.43
C LYS A 21 8.45 13.06 12.51
N GLU A 22 8.47 13.95 13.50
CA GLU A 22 7.42 13.99 14.53
C GLU A 22 6.03 14.26 13.95
N ALA A 23 5.93 15.21 13.02
CA ALA A 23 4.68 15.54 12.34
C ALA A 23 4.20 14.36 11.47
N LEU A 24 5.12 13.72 10.74
CA LEU A 24 4.86 12.57 9.88
C LEU A 24 4.39 11.36 10.69
N LEU A 25 5.03 11.06 11.83
CA LEU A 25 4.61 9.98 12.74
C LEU A 25 3.17 10.17 13.20
N LYS A 26 2.82 11.38 13.66
CA LYS A 26 1.45 11.72 14.08
C LYS A 26 0.46 11.64 12.92
N HIS A 27 0.90 12.04 11.73
CA HIS A 27 0.05 12.06 10.56
C HIS A 27 -0.26 10.65 10.06
N LEU A 28 0.72 9.73 10.03
CA LEU A 28 0.58 8.37 9.54
C LEU A 28 0.04 7.36 10.57
N ASP A 29 -0.21 7.77 11.81
CA ASP A 29 -0.76 6.91 12.88
C ASP A 29 -2.10 6.24 12.51
N PHE A 30 -2.87 6.82 11.57
CA PHE A 30 -4.11 6.20 11.08
C PHE A 30 -3.91 4.85 10.38
N LEU A 31 -2.69 4.55 9.90
CA LEU A 31 -2.34 3.25 9.33
C LEU A 31 -2.16 2.19 10.43
N CYS A 32 -1.93 2.60 11.68
CA CYS A 32 -1.60 1.69 12.77
C CYS A 32 -2.83 1.01 13.37
N GLU A 33 -3.15 -0.19 12.88
CA GLU A 33 -4.27 -0.98 13.42
C GLU A 33 -3.93 -1.76 14.71
N THR A 34 -2.64 -1.94 14.99
CA THR A 34 -2.13 -2.66 16.18
C THR A 34 -0.95 -1.92 16.79
N ASP A 35 -0.57 -2.26 18.02
CA ASP A 35 0.63 -1.68 18.64
C ASP A 35 1.92 -2.13 17.94
N GLN A 36 1.93 -3.32 17.31
CA GLN A 36 3.03 -3.74 16.43
C GLN A 36 3.17 -2.78 15.23
N CYS A 37 2.05 -2.36 14.62
CA CYS A 37 2.08 -1.37 13.54
C CYS A 37 2.70 -0.04 14.00
N LYS A 38 2.40 0.42 15.22
CA LYS A 38 3.01 1.64 15.77
C LYS A 38 4.52 1.50 15.95
N GLY A 39 4.97 0.34 16.43
CA GLY A 39 6.40 0.03 16.56
C GLY A 39 7.12 0.04 15.21
N ILE A 40 6.51 -0.55 14.19
CA ILE A 40 7.03 -0.55 12.82
C ILE A 40 7.04 0.88 12.24
N LEU A 41 5.96 1.63 12.38
CA LEU A 41 5.88 3.01 11.91
C LEU A 41 6.97 3.88 12.58
N GLY A 42 7.19 3.73 13.88
CA GLY A 42 8.27 4.44 14.57
C GLY A 42 9.66 4.15 13.97
N GLN A 43 9.93 2.88 13.62
CA GLN A 43 11.18 2.51 12.94
C GLN A 43 11.26 3.11 11.53
N LEU A 44 10.20 3.00 10.72
CA LEU A 44 10.11 3.61 9.38
C LEU A 44 10.46 5.09 9.42
N ILE A 45 9.85 5.84 10.35
CA ILE A 45 10.03 7.29 10.46
C ILE A 45 11.47 7.67 10.84
N ASN A 46 12.15 6.85 11.64
CA ASN A 46 13.54 7.13 12.02
C ASN A 46 14.49 7.09 10.82
N GLU A 47 14.19 6.26 9.82
CA GLU A 47 14.99 6.13 8.59
C GLU A 47 14.71 7.24 7.56
N VAL A 48 13.67 8.05 7.76
CA VAL A 48 13.31 9.12 6.81
C VAL A 48 14.41 10.17 6.71
N VAL A 49 14.79 10.53 5.50
CA VAL A 49 15.79 11.58 5.22
C VAL A 49 15.21 12.82 4.58
N GLU A 50 14.05 12.73 3.93
CA GLU A 50 13.36 13.89 3.36
C GLU A 50 11.85 13.64 3.34
N VAL A 51 11.08 14.73 3.51
CA VAL A 51 9.61 14.71 3.40
C VAL A 51 9.18 15.92 2.59
N ARG A 52 8.43 15.67 1.52
CA ARG A 52 7.88 16.69 0.63
C ARG A 52 6.36 16.56 0.56
N THR A 53 5.73 17.65 0.17
CA THR A 53 4.32 17.63 -0.25
C THR A 53 4.20 18.24 -1.62
N ASN A 54 3.31 17.70 -2.44
CA ASN A 54 2.92 18.28 -3.71
C ASN A 54 1.39 18.39 -3.73
N GLY A 55 0.85 19.59 -3.54
CA GLY A 55 -0.58 19.73 -3.25
C GLY A 55 -0.95 18.97 -1.97
N ASN A 56 -1.88 18.01 -2.06
CA ASN A 56 -2.25 17.13 -0.96
C ASN A 56 -1.57 15.76 -1.00
N GLU A 57 -0.62 15.55 -1.90
CA GLU A 57 0.23 14.36 -1.91
C GLU A 57 1.34 14.50 -0.87
N LEU A 58 1.64 13.39 -0.20
CA LEU A 58 2.75 13.28 0.73
C LEU A 58 3.80 12.35 0.12
N ILE A 59 5.05 12.83 0.07
CA ILE A 59 6.18 12.09 -0.49
C ILE A 59 7.25 11.96 0.58
N VAL A 60 7.64 10.71 0.88
CA VAL A 60 8.61 10.37 1.92
C VAL A 60 9.80 9.68 1.25
N PHE A 61 11.01 10.08 1.61
CA PHE A 61 12.25 9.47 1.12
C PHE A 61 13.00 8.81 2.27
N ILE A 62 13.43 7.58 2.03
CA ILE A 62 14.23 6.76 2.94
C ILE A 62 15.49 6.30 2.17
N PRO A 63 16.67 6.26 2.80
CA PRO A 63 17.87 5.72 2.16
C PRO A 63 17.63 4.28 1.71
N TRP A 64 18.08 3.97 0.50
CA TRP A 64 18.11 2.60 0.01
C TRP A 64 19.56 2.19 -0.23
N GLU A 65 20.05 1.27 0.58
CA GLU A 65 21.39 0.72 0.45
C GLU A 65 21.28 -0.66 -0.21
N TYR A 66 21.23 -0.68 -1.53
CA TYR A 66 21.45 -1.90 -2.31
C TYR A 66 22.44 -1.63 -3.42
N THR A 67 23.74 -1.56 -3.10
CA THR A 67 24.81 -1.99 -4.02
C THR A 67 26.17 -2.06 -3.33
N GLU A 68 26.94 -3.10 -3.69
CA GLU A 68 28.36 -3.28 -3.41
C GLU A 68 29.28 -2.24 -4.11
N ASN A 69 28.70 -1.29 -4.87
CA ASN A 69 29.38 -0.19 -5.53
C ASN A 69 28.87 1.14 -4.97
N ASP A 70 29.81 1.95 -4.48
CA ASP A 70 29.63 2.93 -3.41
C ASP A 70 29.42 4.40 -3.90
N ASP A 71 29.09 4.60 -5.18
CA ASP A 71 29.17 5.93 -5.81
C ASP A 71 27.81 6.62 -6.04
N GLU A 72 26.68 5.88 -6.05
CA GLU A 72 25.35 6.47 -6.29
C GLU A 72 24.36 6.15 -5.17
N LYS A 73 23.91 7.20 -4.47
CA LYS A 73 22.90 7.08 -3.42
C LYS A 73 21.54 6.81 -4.04
N GLN A 74 20.92 5.70 -3.63
CA GLN A 74 19.54 5.39 -3.98
C GLN A 74 18.62 5.75 -2.82
N TYR A 75 17.38 6.07 -3.16
CA TYR A 75 16.33 6.34 -2.19
C TYR A 75 15.10 5.50 -2.51
N ALA A 76 14.51 4.95 -1.46
CA ALA A 76 13.14 4.50 -1.49
C ALA A 76 12.23 5.73 -1.42
N ARG A 77 11.40 5.91 -2.46
CA ARG A 77 10.39 6.97 -2.55
C ARG A 77 9.02 6.36 -2.29
N ILE A 78 8.36 6.84 -1.23
CA ILE A 78 6.99 6.46 -0.89
C ILE A 78 6.08 7.64 -1.21
N VAL A 79 5.03 7.39 -2.00
CA VAL A 79 4.02 8.38 -2.35
C VAL A 79 2.69 7.97 -1.75
N PHE A 80 2.12 8.86 -0.95
CA PHE A 80 0.75 8.79 -0.48
C PHE A 80 -0.08 9.77 -1.30
N GLY A 81 -1.03 9.23 -2.08
CA GLY A 81 -1.82 10.02 -3.03
C GLY A 81 -2.74 11.03 -2.36
N GLU A 82 -3.29 11.96 -3.14
CA GLU A 82 -4.27 12.92 -2.62
C GLU A 82 -5.52 12.21 -2.05
N PRO A 83 -6.21 12.78 -1.06
CA PRO A 83 -7.39 12.15 -0.46
C PRO A 83 -8.54 11.99 -1.45
N PHE A 84 -9.24 10.88 -1.35
CA PHE A 84 -10.55 10.74 -1.97
C PHE A 84 -11.62 11.46 -1.13
N THR A 85 -12.28 12.44 -1.73
CA THR A 85 -13.25 13.32 -1.04
C THR A 85 -14.70 13.09 -1.47
N LYS A 86 -14.93 12.25 -2.49
CA LYS A 86 -16.28 11.91 -2.96
C LYS A 86 -16.85 10.71 -2.18
N THR A 87 -17.95 10.16 -2.67
CA THR A 87 -18.64 9.03 -2.03
C THR A 87 -18.03 7.71 -2.47
N PHE A 88 -17.71 6.84 -1.52
CA PHE A 88 -17.23 5.48 -1.81
C PHE A 88 -18.36 4.57 -2.28
N HIS A 89 -18.06 3.69 -3.23
CA HIS A 89 -18.94 2.60 -3.60
C HIS A 89 -19.10 1.61 -2.43
N SER A 90 -20.28 0.99 -2.31
CA SER A 90 -20.61 0.08 -1.20
C SER A 90 -19.66 -1.13 -1.10
N GLY A 91 -19.11 -1.55 -2.23
CA GLY A 91 -18.14 -2.65 -2.32
C GLY A 91 -16.73 -2.35 -1.80
N VAL A 92 -16.38 -1.08 -1.54
CA VAL A 92 -15.06 -0.74 -0.96
C VAL A 92 -15.06 -1.07 0.54
N PRO A 93 -14.14 -1.90 1.06
CA PRO A 93 -14.08 -2.23 2.49
C PRO A 93 -13.82 -1.00 3.37
N GLU A 94 -14.20 -1.06 4.63
CA GLU A 94 -14.13 0.09 5.54
C GLU A 94 -12.69 0.48 5.86
N SER A 95 -11.77 -0.49 6.01
CA SER A 95 -10.34 -0.19 6.18
C SER A 95 -9.77 0.59 4.99
N PHE A 96 -10.23 0.28 3.78
CA PHE A 96 -9.82 0.97 2.55
C PHE A 96 -10.35 2.40 2.55
N ARG A 97 -11.63 2.61 2.87
CA ARG A 97 -12.21 3.96 3.00
C ARG A 97 -11.48 4.80 4.05
N HIS A 98 -11.12 4.19 5.16
CA HIS A 98 -10.38 4.85 6.23
C HIS A 98 -9.02 5.37 5.74
N VAL A 99 -8.31 4.57 4.95
CA VAL A 99 -7.04 4.97 4.34
C VAL A 99 -7.26 5.98 3.22
N PHE A 100 -8.12 5.69 2.25
CA PHE A 100 -8.30 6.51 1.04
C PHE A 100 -8.93 7.88 1.29
N SER A 101 -9.69 8.05 2.37
CA SER A 101 -10.16 9.36 2.82
C SER A 101 -9.05 10.28 3.36
N ARG A 102 -7.84 9.74 3.55
CA ARG A 102 -6.62 10.46 3.93
C ARG A 102 -5.58 10.44 2.82
N HIS A 103 -5.37 9.30 2.18
CA HIS A 103 -4.46 9.16 1.05
C HIS A 103 -4.97 8.10 0.08
N ASN A 104 -5.33 8.52 -1.13
CA ASN A 104 -5.94 7.65 -2.13
C ASN A 104 -4.89 6.82 -2.87
N GLY A 105 -4.53 5.69 -2.28
CA GLY A 105 -3.47 4.82 -2.77
C GLY A 105 -2.11 5.17 -2.18
N VAL A 106 -1.22 4.18 -2.21
CA VAL A 106 0.14 4.27 -1.70
C VAL A 106 1.06 3.57 -2.69
N ALA A 107 2.16 4.21 -3.06
CA ALA A 107 3.10 3.64 -4.01
C ALA A 107 4.53 3.74 -3.49
N TYR A 108 5.35 2.78 -3.86
CA TYR A 108 6.76 2.67 -3.50
C TYR A 108 7.60 2.42 -4.75
N SER A 109 8.71 3.13 -4.88
CA SER A 109 9.66 2.99 -5.97
C SER A 109 11.07 3.33 -5.53
N PHE A 110 12.07 2.90 -6.29
CA PHE A 110 13.45 3.35 -6.14
C PHE A 110 13.72 4.55 -7.04
N VAL A 111 14.52 5.50 -6.56
CA VAL A 111 14.98 6.67 -7.33
C VAL A 111 16.44 6.97 -7.00
N PHE A 112 17.17 7.52 -7.95
CA PHE A 112 18.56 7.97 -7.79
C PHE A 112 18.63 9.48 -7.48
N ASP A 113 17.65 10.26 -7.96
CA ASP A 113 17.49 11.68 -7.63
C ASP A 113 16.09 11.97 -7.03
N TRP A 114 16.02 12.95 -6.14
CA TRP A 114 14.76 13.34 -5.49
C TRP A 114 13.72 13.95 -6.45
N ASN A 115 14.15 14.36 -7.64
CA ASN A 115 13.32 14.96 -8.68
C ASN A 115 13.12 14.05 -9.90
N GLU A 116 13.57 12.80 -9.81
CA GLU A 116 13.38 11.80 -10.86
C GLU A 116 11.90 11.48 -11.06
N GLU A 117 11.47 11.43 -12.32
CA GLU A 117 10.15 10.91 -12.67
C GLU A 117 10.18 9.39 -12.60
N VAL A 118 9.19 8.82 -11.91
CA VAL A 118 9.09 7.38 -11.70
C VAL A 118 8.18 6.79 -12.76
N GLU A 119 8.75 5.97 -13.64
CA GLU A 119 8.00 5.23 -14.66
C GLU A 119 7.43 3.91 -14.11
N TYR A 120 8.08 3.30 -13.11
CA TYR A 120 7.71 1.99 -12.57
C TYR A 120 7.68 1.99 -11.05
N TYR A 121 6.67 1.31 -10.49
CA TYR A 121 6.54 1.10 -9.05
C TYR A 121 7.00 -0.31 -8.69
N THR A 122 7.86 -0.43 -7.69
CA THR A 122 8.21 -1.73 -7.12
C THR A 122 6.99 -2.35 -6.45
N TRP A 123 6.18 -1.55 -5.75
CA TRP A 123 4.84 -1.97 -5.34
C TRP A 123 3.89 -0.77 -5.19
N ARG A 124 2.59 -1.03 -5.29
CA ARG A 124 1.53 -0.02 -5.15
C ARG A 124 0.22 -0.64 -4.68
N PHE A 125 -0.43 -0.03 -3.69
CA PHE A 125 -1.87 -0.19 -3.46
C PHE A 125 -2.61 0.88 -4.27
N PHE A 126 -3.56 0.43 -5.08
CA PHE A 126 -4.40 1.32 -5.89
C PHE A 126 -5.32 2.15 -4.99
N GLY A 127 -5.64 3.35 -5.47
CA GLY A 127 -6.70 4.15 -4.88
C GLY A 127 -8.08 3.75 -5.38
N VAL A 128 -9.05 4.62 -5.16
CA VAL A 128 -10.36 4.58 -5.79
C VAL A 128 -10.46 5.56 -6.95
N SER A 129 -11.23 5.18 -7.97
CA SER A 129 -11.58 6.00 -9.13
C SER A 129 -12.55 7.12 -8.76
N GLU A 130 -12.89 7.98 -9.72
CA GLU A 130 -13.88 9.04 -9.51
C GLU A 130 -15.27 8.54 -9.11
N GLU A 131 -15.63 7.32 -9.52
CA GLU A 131 -16.86 6.62 -9.15
C GLU A 131 -16.80 5.99 -7.75
N GLY A 132 -15.67 6.12 -7.05
CA GLY A 132 -15.46 5.60 -5.71
C GLY A 132 -15.30 4.09 -5.64
N LYS A 133 -14.92 3.44 -6.74
CA LYS A 133 -14.57 2.00 -6.81
C LYS A 133 -13.05 1.85 -6.77
N ILE A 134 -12.53 0.75 -6.23
CA ILE A 134 -11.07 0.51 -6.29
C ILE A 134 -10.66 0.41 -7.75
N ASP A 135 -9.61 1.14 -8.09
CA ASP A 135 -9.10 1.21 -9.45
C ASP A 135 -8.17 0.02 -9.74
N SER A 136 -8.75 -1.09 -10.20
CA SER A 136 -8.02 -2.34 -10.49
C SER A 136 -7.24 -2.30 -11.83
N ASN A 137 -6.84 -1.12 -12.31
CA ASN A 137 -6.15 -0.91 -13.60
C ASN A 137 -4.69 -1.44 -13.66
N GLY A 138 -4.25 -2.23 -12.69
CA GLY A 138 -2.87 -2.71 -12.55
C GLY A 138 -2.47 -3.88 -13.44
N HIS A 139 -2.96 -3.96 -14.67
CA HIS A 139 -2.74 -5.13 -15.53
C HIS A 139 -3.15 -6.45 -14.86
N TRP A 140 -4.22 -6.44 -14.07
CA TRP A 140 -4.73 -7.64 -13.43
C TRP A 140 -5.28 -8.60 -14.49
N GLU A 141 -4.68 -9.78 -14.57
CA GLU A 141 -5.06 -10.88 -15.47
C GLU A 141 -5.82 -11.93 -14.68
N SER A 142 -7.14 -11.76 -14.58
CA SER A 142 -7.99 -12.62 -13.74
C SER A 142 -7.92 -14.10 -14.11
N GLU A 143 -7.66 -14.38 -15.38
CA GLU A 143 -7.49 -15.71 -15.96
C GLU A 143 -6.35 -16.49 -15.28
N ALA A 144 -5.35 -15.81 -14.71
CA ALA A 144 -4.24 -16.46 -13.99
C ALA A 144 -4.74 -17.28 -12.78
N ILE A 145 -5.87 -16.92 -12.17
CA ILE A 145 -6.47 -17.72 -11.07
C ILE A 145 -6.84 -19.12 -11.57
N GLU A 146 -7.31 -19.24 -12.81
CA GLU A 146 -7.76 -20.49 -13.41
C GLU A 146 -6.59 -21.42 -13.81
N GLU A 147 -5.38 -20.87 -13.92
CA GLU A 147 -4.19 -21.60 -14.37
C GLU A 147 -3.43 -22.29 -13.23
N GLY A 148 -3.62 -21.86 -11.99
CA GLY A 148 -2.92 -22.38 -10.81
C GLY A 148 -3.75 -23.30 -9.90
N GLY A 149 -3.23 -23.55 -8.69
CA GLY A 149 -3.82 -24.45 -7.69
C GLY A 149 -5.05 -23.91 -6.95
N ASN A 150 -5.88 -23.07 -7.57
CA ASN A 150 -6.94 -22.31 -6.91
C ASN A 150 -8.34 -22.95 -7.03
N GLU A 151 -8.43 -24.28 -7.12
CA GLU A 151 -9.69 -25.01 -7.36
C GLU A 151 -10.80 -24.62 -6.37
N GLU A 152 -10.49 -24.56 -5.07
CA GLU A 152 -11.47 -24.18 -4.04
C GLU A 152 -12.00 -22.74 -4.22
N VAL A 153 -11.15 -21.83 -4.69
CA VAL A 153 -11.53 -20.44 -4.97
C VAL A 153 -12.48 -20.38 -6.17
N MET A 154 -12.18 -21.13 -7.23
CA MET A 154 -13.01 -21.20 -8.43
C MET A 154 -14.37 -21.81 -8.13
N GLU A 155 -14.43 -22.95 -7.43
CA GLU A 155 -15.68 -23.57 -7.00
C GLU A 155 -16.54 -22.59 -6.18
N PHE A 156 -15.92 -21.88 -5.22
CA PHE A 156 -16.62 -20.90 -4.39
C PHE A 156 -17.24 -19.75 -5.20
N LEU A 157 -16.55 -19.27 -6.23
CA LEU A 157 -17.02 -18.21 -7.14
C LEU A 157 -18.19 -18.72 -8.00
N GLU A 158 -18.03 -19.89 -8.62
CA GLU A 158 -19.03 -20.51 -9.49
C GLU A 158 -20.36 -20.77 -8.75
N GLU A 159 -20.30 -21.30 -7.53
CA GLU A 159 -21.47 -21.52 -6.67
C GLU A 159 -22.27 -20.23 -6.41
N ARG A 160 -21.63 -19.06 -6.55
CA ARG A 160 -22.21 -17.73 -6.34
C ARG A 160 -22.52 -17.02 -7.65
N GLY A 161 -22.39 -17.70 -8.78
CA GLY A 161 -22.59 -17.12 -10.11
C GLY A 161 -21.57 -16.04 -10.46
N LYS A 162 -20.35 -16.17 -9.94
CA LYS A 162 -19.21 -15.28 -10.17
C LYS A 162 -18.11 -15.98 -10.96
N SER A 163 -17.16 -15.20 -11.48
CA SER A 163 -15.95 -15.70 -12.14
C SER A 163 -14.68 -15.12 -11.52
N ALA A 164 -13.51 -15.54 -12.01
CA ALA A 164 -12.23 -14.98 -11.61
C ALA A 164 -12.16 -13.45 -11.79
N ALA A 165 -12.85 -12.90 -12.79
CA ALA A 165 -12.95 -11.46 -13.03
C ALA A 165 -13.66 -10.68 -11.91
N ASP A 166 -14.43 -11.35 -11.04
CA ASP A 166 -15.03 -10.75 -9.85
C ASP A 166 -14.05 -10.64 -8.67
N VAL A 167 -12.86 -11.24 -8.76
CA VAL A 167 -11.81 -11.09 -7.75
C VAL A 167 -11.15 -9.73 -7.94
N GLN A 168 -11.21 -8.93 -6.89
CA GLN A 168 -10.74 -7.56 -6.93
C GLN A 168 -9.25 -7.48 -6.66
N CYS A 169 -8.49 -7.00 -7.66
CA CYS A 169 -7.11 -6.58 -7.49
C CYS A 169 -7.05 -5.19 -6.86
N VAL A 170 -6.26 -5.06 -5.80
CA VAL A 170 -6.11 -3.83 -5.00
C VAL A 170 -4.71 -3.26 -5.05
N GLY A 171 -3.77 -3.95 -5.68
CA GLY A 171 -2.41 -3.48 -5.82
C GLY A 171 -1.53 -4.41 -6.62
N ILE A 172 -0.29 -3.98 -6.82
CA ILE A 172 0.78 -4.71 -7.49
C ILE A 172 2.04 -4.70 -6.66
N PHE A 173 2.90 -5.69 -6.85
CA PHE A 173 4.26 -5.71 -6.31
C PHE A 173 5.20 -6.43 -7.26
N ASP A 174 6.49 -6.38 -6.93
CA ASP A 174 7.57 -6.94 -7.74
C ASP A 174 7.53 -6.42 -9.19
N GLU A 175 7.55 -5.10 -9.32
CA GLU A 175 7.58 -4.41 -10.62
C GLU A 175 6.36 -4.71 -11.51
N SER A 176 5.19 -4.85 -10.89
CA SER A 176 3.92 -5.19 -11.56
C SER A 176 3.85 -6.60 -12.11
N GLN A 177 4.72 -7.50 -11.67
CA GLN A 177 4.62 -8.92 -12.02
C GLN A 177 3.64 -9.67 -11.12
N ASN A 178 3.39 -9.17 -9.90
CA ASN A 178 2.53 -9.84 -8.92
C ASN A 178 1.43 -8.91 -8.39
N TRP A 179 0.38 -9.47 -7.78
CA TRP A 179 -0.81 -8.71 -7.39
C TRP A 179 -1.22 -8.89 -5.93
N TYR A 180 -1.80 -7.84 -5.36
CA TYR A 180 -2.57 -7.93 -4.13
C TYR A 180 -4.04 -8.09 -4.46
N LEU A 181 -4.67 -9.17 -3.96
CA LEU A 181 -6.06 -9.49 -4.23
C LEU A 181 -6.88 -9.46 -2.95
N LEU A 182 -8.18 -9.17 -3.06
CA LEU A 182 -9.14 -9.44 -2.00
C LEU A 182 -9.62 -10.89 -2.09
N HIS A 183 -9.16 -11.74 -1.18
CA HIS A 183 -9.51 -13.16 -1.20
C HIS A 183 -11.04 -13.33 -1.02
N PRO A 184 -11.72 -14.10 -1.90
CA PRO A 184 -13.18 -14.21 -1.87
C PRO A 184 -13.74 -14.97 -0.65
N MET A 185 -12.94 -15.82 -0.02
CA MET A 185 -13.35 -16.74 1.05
C MET A 185 -12.79 -16.33 2.42
N LYS A 186 -11.52 -15.93 2.47
CA LYS A 186 -10.83 -15.64 3.75
C LYS A 186 -11.17 -14.24 4.24
N ARG A 187 -11.23 -14.09 5.56
CA ARG A 187 -11.54 -12.82 6.22
C ARG A 187 -10.39 -12.38 7.11
N ASN A 188 -10.12 -11.08 7.13
CA ASN A 188 -9.19 -10.48 8.09
C ASN A 188 -9.83 -10.38 9.48
N ALA A 189 -9.09 -9.91 10.49
CA ALA A 189 -9.57 -9.74 11.85
C ALA A 189 -10.73 -8.72 11.98
N ARG A 190 -10.97 -7.91 10.94
CA ARG A 190 -12.07 -6.93 10.87
C ARG A 190 -13.33 -7.50 10.20
N GLY A 191 -13.29 -8.74 9.71
CA GLY A 191 -14.39 -9.38 8.99
C GLY A 191 -14.50 -8.96 7.51
N GLU A 192 -13.52 -8.22 6.99
CA GLU A 192 -13.44 -7.85 5.57
C GLU A 192 -12.77 -8.99 4.77
N ASN A 193 -12.89 -9.00 3.43
CA ASN A 193 -12.07 -9.91 2.62
C ASN A 193 -10.60 -9.67 2.97
N ALA A 194 -9.85 -10.74 3.23
CA ALA A 194 -8.42 -10.63 3.52
C ALA A 194 -7.67 -10.18 2.26
N ILE A 195 -6.63 -9.37 2.45
CA ILE A 195 -5.68 -9.08 1.38
C ILE A 195 -4.73 -10.28 1.31
N VAL A 196 -4.45 -10.73 0.09
CA VAL A 196 -3.48 -11.81 -0.21
C VAL A 196 -2.55 -11.38 -1.31
N GLN A 197 -1.36 -11.95 -1.32
CA GLN A 197 -0.42 -11.86 -2.43
C GLN A 197 -0.74 -12.98 -3.42
N PHE A 198 -0.77 -12.65 -4.70
CA PHE A 198 -0.88 -13.59 -5.80
C PHE A 198 0.41 -13.51 -6.61
N ASP A 199 1.13 -14.62 -6.68
CA ASP A 199 2.34 -14.75 -7.48
C ASP A 199 1.96 -15.19 -8.89
N HIS A 200 2.33 -14.40 -9.89
CA HIS A 200 2.03 -14.70 -11.29
C HIS A 200 2.86 -15.86 -11.84
N GLY A 201 4.07 -16.09 -11.33
CA GLY A 201 4.92 -17.19 -11.78
C GLY A 201 4.35 -18.55 -11.40
N ASP A 202 3.75 -18.64 -10.21
CA ASP A 202 3.15 -19.86 -9.69
C ASP A 202 1.61 -19.92 -9.89
N CYS A 203 1.00 -18.81 -10.30
CA CYS A 203 -0.45 -18.63 -10.42
C CYS A 203 -1.23 -18.99 -9.14
N ASP A 204 -0.63 -18.77 -7.96
CA ASP A 204 -1.19 -19.20 -6.68
C ASP A 204 -1.58 -18.01 -5.79
N MET A 205 -2.81 -18.05 -5.28
CA MET A 205 -3.37 -17.05 -4.35
C MET A 205 -2.98 -17.32 -2.88
N GLU A 206 -2.50 -18.53 -2.55
CA GLU A 206 -2.16 -18.95 -1.19
C GLU A 206 -0.64 -19.13 -0.96
N SER A 207 0.21 -18.62 -1.85
CA SER A 207 1.68 -18.71 -1.72
C SER A 207 2.20 -18.14 -0.39
N ASN A 208 1.47 -17.18 0.19
CA ASN A 208 1.69 -16.66 1.53
C ASN A 208 0.40 -16.60 2.36
N ALA A 209 0.54 -16.61 3.69
CA ALA A 209 -0.59 -16.50 4.60
C ALA A 209 -1.33 -15.16 4.41
N PRO A 210 -2.68 -15.14 4.36
CA PRO A 210 -3.45 -13.91 4.23
C PRO A 210 -3.16 -12.91 5.35
N PHE A 211 -3.15 -11.63 4.99
CA PHE A 211 -2.98 -10.58 5.99
C PHE A 211 -4.16 -10.55 6.95
N SER A 212 -3.86 -10.60 8.25
CA SER A 212 -4.87 -10.51 9.31
C SER A 212 -5.37 -9.07 9.54
N ASN A 213 -4.65 -8.07 9.02
CA ASN A 213 -4.96 -6.64 9.12
C ASN A 213 -5.91 -6.16 8.00
N GLY A 214 -6.50 -4.99 8.19
CA GLY A 214 -7.03 -4.16 7.10
C GLY A 214 -5.91 -3.41 6.37
N LEU A 215 -6.29 -2.63 5.35
CA LEU A 215 -5.33 -1.98 4.43
C LEU A 215 -4.21 -1.21 5.14
N GLY A 216 -4.53 -0.45 6.20
CA GLY A 216 -3.52 0.37 6.90
C GLY A 216 -2.40 -0.47 7.50
N GLY A 217 -2.76 -1.58 8.15
CA GLY A 217 -1.78 -2.49 8.73
C GLY A 217 -0.97 -3.23 7.66
N VAL A 218 -1.60 -3.57 6.53
CA VAL A 218 -0.90 -4.19 5.39
C VAL A 218 0.12 -3.22 4.79
N VAL A 219 -0.25 -1.95 4.55
CA VAL A 219 0.68 -0.92 4.05
C VAL A 219 1.91 -0.80 4.95
N ILE A 220 1.72 -0.76 6.28
CA ILE A 220 2.86 -0.67 7.22
C ILE A 220 3.79 -1.87 7.11
N ARG A 221 3.24 -3.08 6.98
CA ARG A 221 4.04 -4.32 6.85
C ARG A 221 4.77 -4.36 5.51
N GLU A 222 4.10 -4.00 4.41
CA GLU A 222 4.74 -3.91 3.11
C GLU A 222 5.88 -2.88 3.12
N LEU A 223 5.66 -1.71 3.70
CA LEU A 223 6.73 -0.73 3.86
C LEU A 223 7.91 -1.31 4.67
N ALA A 224 7.64 -2.06 5.74
CA ALA A 224 8.68 -2.70 6.54
C ALA A 224 9.44 -3.80 5.77
N TYR A 225 8.72 -4.67 5.06
CA TYR A 225 9.30 -5.74 4.25
C TYR A 225 10.24 -5.17 3.18
N TRP A 226 9.77 -4.16 2.46
CA TRP A 226 10.55 -3.53 1.39
C TRP A 226 11.70 -2.70 1.94
N ILE A 227 11.59 -2.13 3.15
CA ILE A 227 12.67 -1.38 3.80
C ILE A 227 13.44 -2.33 4.73
N ARG A 228 14.47 -2.96 4.16
CA ARG A 228 15.32 -4.04 4.73
C ARG A 228 15.89 -3.80 6.14
N ASN A 229 15.81 -2.60 6.69
CA ASN A 229 16.32 -2.23 8.01
C ASN A 229 15.26 -2.34 9.12
N ILE A 230 14.06 -2.85 8.83
CA ILE A 230 12.96 -2.90 9.81
C ILE A 230 12.66 -4.35 10.16
N ASN A 231 12.77 -4.67 11.45
CA ASN A 231 12.43 -6.01 11.93
C ASN A 231 10.92 -6.14 12.09
N GLU A 232 10.33 -7.10 11.36
CA GLU A 232 9.01 -7.65 11.66
C GLU A 232 9.12 -8.50 12.93
N GLY A 233 9.10 -7.84 14.09
CA GLY A 233 9.09 -8.52 15.40
C GLY A 233 7.87 -9.41 15.58
#